data_AF-A0A2U0DXL7-F1
#
_entry.id   AF-A0A2U0DXL7-F1
#
_cell.length_a   1.000
_cell.length_b   1.000
_cell.length_c   1.000
_cell.angle_alpha   90.00
_cell.angle_beta   90.00
_cell.angle_gamma   90.00
#
_symmetry.space_group_name_H-M   'P 1'
#
loop_
_entity.id
_entity.type
_entity.pdbx_description
1 polymer ?
#
loop_
_entity_poly.entity_id
_entity_poly.type
_entity_poly.pdbx_seq_one_letter_code
_entity_poly.pdbx_strand_id
1 'polypeptide(L)'
;MMMLSLVSERLANFIKLYFQGKELYIPFIYREDGNWHYFLKVRLEILAYKQPTEMAEKEREYRVMIINVLIGIVIATLADANFFEIVKEIGSLKENSGLSVKGILINGFTGNLIIGAVYMFFFLWSISLILFSRLQEFKDDFQKRKYKRPFIAWICFTIIILLIFKDKNLNSEYLRDVNFIAVIKNSLGFIITGIFLSLGSKFWHDLLDILFKFKNTQRVLSDPKTYKDYDSADKLILLVETSQYEIAERLYELYKSQISDLQGVVSHGLNTILDENTKLYKKIIEVEFINPEVQEKLERLKYSGSITLNFNVFYLKDYLVIIQTSNLIAISSMENPPVCYAFNDNQKNSFLASKGSFTVYQKGGKYYAKSNLHVFADASEFSRFEDNQKYDLKYRTVRFVIGNNSTHTGNIVDYKFGNHEGYGIDYCLCTVNKELFDLFLNQVDMERLVDIDLYTMRMFGATTKYVNFHSYRNLTSCKVEYSGFRQKKELYLFKIGTSSPGIQNINSGDSGSTIYYKIKTPDNNEQICTGILVAKSDNYAYMFIEY
;
A
#
# COMPACT_ATOMS: atom_id res chain seq x y z
N MET A 1 22.07 -1.09 35.55
CA MET A 1 22.04 -1.70 34.20
C MET A 1 20.72 -2.40 33.92
N MET A 2 20.37 -3.50 34.60
CA MET A 2 19.13 -4.26 34.31
C MET A 2 17.86 -3.40 34.34
N MET A 3 17.64 -2.60 35.39
CA MET A 3 16.48 -1.70 35.46
C MET A 3 16.46 -0.65 34.33
N LEU A 4 17.61 -0.05 34.00
CA LEU A 4 17.70 0.90 32.89
C LEU A 4 17.39 0.24 31.54
N SER A 5 17.76 -1.03 31.38
CA SER A 5 17.46 -1.80 30.18
C SER A 5 15.96 -2.08 30.03
N LEU A 6 15.27 -2.41 31.14
CA LEU A 6 13.81 -2.54 31.16
C LEU A 6 13.09 -1.21 30.85
N VAL A 7 13.58 -0.10 31.42
CA VAL A 7 13.05 1.24 31.11
C VAL A 7 13.26 1.58 29.63
N SER A 8 14.44 1.27 29.09
CA SER A 8 14.76 1.46 27.66
C SER A 8 13.85 0.67 26.75
N GLU A 9 13.52 -0.55 27.12
CA GLU A 9 12.64 -1.42 26.36
C GLU A 9 11.19 -0.91 26.38
N ARG A 10 10.67 -0.53 27.55
CA ARG A 10 9.33 0.05 27.67
C ARG A 10 9.18 1.36 26.89
N LEU A 11 10.18 2.23 26.96
CA LEU A 11 10.16 3.48 26.22
C LEU A 11 10.28 3.23 24.70
N ALA A 12 11.10 2.26 24.29
CA ALA A 12 11.20 1.87 22.89
C ALA A 12 9.90 1.27 22.36
N ASN A 13 9.23 0.41 23.12
CA ASN A 13 7.94 -0.14 22.72
C ASN A 13 6.86 0.94 22.66
N PHE A 14 6.85 1.89 23.60
CA PHE A 14 5.97 3.05 23.55
C PHE A 14 6.18 3.87 22.27
N ILE A 15 7.43 4.21 21.94
CA ILE A 15 7.76 4.97 20.73
C ILE A 15 7.40 4.19 19.46
N LYS A 16 7.67 2.88 19.41
CA LYS A 16 7.27 2.02 18.28
C LYS A 16 5.77 2.07 18.05
N LEU A 17 4.96 1.84 19.09
CA LEU A 17 3.51 1.84 18.99
C LEU A 17 2.94 3.22 18.67
N TYR A 18 3.49 4.28 19.28
CA TYR A 18 3.00 5.63 19.08
C TYR A 18 3.25 6.15 17.66
N PHE A 19 4.39 5.80 17.07
CA PHE A 19 4.78 6.23 15.72
C PHE A 19 4.51 5.19 14.63
N GLN A 20 3.95 4.02 14.97
CA GLN A 20 3.60 3.01 13.97
C GLN A 20 2.61 3.58 12.95
N GLY A 21 2.99 3.52 11.67
CA GLY A 21 2.17 4.03 10.56
C GLY A 21 2.15 5.56 10.43
N LYS A 22 2.88 6.29 11.29
CA LYS A 22 3.02 7.76 11.20
C LYS A 22 4.27 8.15 10.42
N GLU A 23 4.21 9.34 9.82
CA GLU A 23 5.35 9.98 9.19
C GLU A 23 6.12 10.79 10.25
N LEU A 24 7.42 10.53 10.37
CA LEU A 24 8.33 11.26 11.24
C LEU A 24 9.09 12.29 10.40
N TYR A 25 9.05 13.55 10.82
CA TYR A 25 9.79 14.65 10.19
C TYR A 25 11.02 14.98 11.03
N ILE A 26 12.19 14.47 10.62
CA ILE A 26 13.45 14.80 11.28
C ILE A 26 13.98 16.08 10.64
N PRO A 27 14.18 17.19 11.39
CA PRO A 27 14.72 18.41 10.81
C PRO A 27 16.00 18.12 10.02
N PHE A 28 16.05 18.44 8.73
CA PHE A 28 17.22 18.21 7.89
C PHE A 28 17.11 19.08 6.65
N ILE A 29 17.99 20.07 6.54
CA ILE A 29 17.96 21.02 5.43
C ILE A 29 18.79 20.46 4.28
N TYR A 30 18.12 20.16 3.16
CA TYR A 30 18.79 19.71 1.95
C TYR A 30 18.10 20.26 0.69
N ARG A 31 18.83 20.24 -0.43
CA ARG A 31 18.33 20.66 -1.74
C ARG A 31 18.24 19.46 -2.68
N GLU A 32 17.07 19.29 -3.28
CA GLU A 32 16.68 18.22 -4.21
C GLU A 32 15.89 18.85 -5.36
N ASP A 33 16.30 18.59 -6.60
CA ASP A 33 15.70 19.15 -7.83
C ASP A 33 15.43 20.66 -7.80
N GLY A 34 16.36 21.41 -7.19
CA GLY A 34 16.26 22.86 -7.07
C GLY A 34 15.45 23.36 -5.88
N ASN A 35 14.62 22.51 -5.25
CA ASN A 35 13.77 22.82 -4.11
C ASN A 35 14.49 22.59 -2.77
N TRP A 36 14.18 23.44 -1.78
CA TRP A 36 14.68 23.29 -0.41
C TRP A 36 13.71 22.45 0.41
N HIS A 37 14.22 21.38 0.99
CA HIS A 37 13.54 20.53 1.94
C HIS A 37 14.12 20.78 3.33
N TYR A 38 13.25 20.95 4.33
CA TYR A 38 13.65 21.28 5.71
C TYR A 38 13.59 20.07 6.65
N PHE A 39 13.04 18.96 6.19
CA PHE A 39 12.84 17.76 6.98
C PHE A 39 13.17 16.52 6.15
N LEU A 40 13.82 15.54 6.78
CA LEU A 40 13.89 14.17 6.31
C LEU A 40 12.59 13.48 6.69
N LYS A 41 11.81 13.09 5.69
CA LYS A 41 10.57 12.34 5.85
C LYS A 41 10.91 10.86 6.02
N VAL A 42 10.64 10.31 7.20
CA VAL A 42 10.85 8.89 7.51
C VAL A 42 9.50 8.27 7.83
N ARG A 43 9.09 7.23 7.10
CA ARG A 43 7.86 6.51 7.41
C ARG A 43 8.20 5.30 8.29
N LEU A 44 7.66 5.28 9.50
CA LEU A 44 7.83 4.12 10.39
C LEU A 44 6.74 3.09 10.07
N GLU A 45 6.88 2.45 8.92
CA GLU A 45 6.01 1.35 8.50
C GLU A 45 6.18 0.13 9.42
N ILE A 46 5.05 -0.49 9.76
CA ILE A 46 4.84 -1.72 10.54
C ILE A 46 6.10 -2.26 11.26
N LEU A 47 6.39 -1.71 12.44
CA LEU A 47 7.51 -2.13 13.29
C LEU A 47 7.18 -3.37 14.14
N ALA A 48 5.89 -3.66 14.35
CA ALA A 48 5.43 -4.67 15.31
C ALA A 48 5.30 -6.09 14.73
N TYR A 49 5.20 -6.24 13.40
CA TYR A 49 4.85 -7.53 12.79
C TYR A 49 5.88 -8.05 11.80
N LYS A 50 5.95 -9.38 11.68
CA LYS A 50 6.81 -10.10 10.73
C LYS A 50 6.46 -9.75 9.30
N GLN A 51 7.46 -9.32 8.55
CA GLN A 51 7.34 -8.99 7.14
C GLN A 51 7.48 -10.28 6.30
N PRO A 52 6.81 -10.36 5.14
CA PRO A 52 6.75 -11.57 4.32
C PRO A 52 8.07 -11.91 3.64
N THR A 53 8.85 -10.88 3.28
CA THR A 53 10.14 -11.05 2.61
C THR A 53 11.25 -10.93 3.62
N GLU A 54 12.29 -11.75 3.48
CA GLU A 54 13.48 -11.70 4.34
C GLU A 54 14.13 -10.30 4.31
N MET A 55 14.10 -9.63 3.16
CA MET A 55 14.62 -8.27 3.01
C MET A 55 13.80 -7.26 3.82
N ALA A 56 12.46 -7.32 3.75
CA ALA A 56 11.60 -6.43 4.53
C ALA A 56 11.69 -6.74 6.03
N GLU A 57 11.90 -8.00 6.43
CA GLU A 57 12.10 -8.36 7.84
C GLU A 57 13.43 -7.79 8.36
N LYS A 58 14.51 -7.92 7.60
CA LYS A 58 15.81 -7.30 7.93
C LYS A 58 15.69 -5.78 8.04
N GLU A 59 14.93 -5.14 7.16
CA GLU A 59 14.66 -3.71 7.26
C GLU A 59 13.88 -3.34 8.53
N ARG A 60 12.85 -4.12 8.89
CA ARG A 60 12.09 -3.92 10.13
C ARG A 60 12.99 -4.06 11.35
N GLU A 61 13.78 -5.13 11.42
CA GLU A 61 14.74 -5.37 12.50
C GLU A 61 15.74 -4.21 12.62
N TYR A 62 16.22 -3.70 11.48
CA TYR A 62 17.12 -2.56 11.45
C TYR A 62 16.46 -1.28 11.99
N ARG A 63 15.22 -0.96 11.58
CA ARG A 63 14.46 0.20 12.11
C ARG A 63 14.25 0.08 13.63
N VAL A 64 13.84 -1.10 14.10
CA VAL A 64 13.65 -1.38 15.53
C VAL A 64 14.96 -1.24 16.30
N MET A 65 16.07 -1.73 15.75
CA MET A 65 17.39 -1.60 16.33
C MET A 65 17.81 -0.12 16.46
N ILE A 66 17.61 0.70 15.42
CA ILE A 66 17.93 2.13 15.47
C ILE A 66 17.17 2.83 16.60
N ILE A 67 15.86 2.59 16.69
CA ILE A 67 15.02 3.19 17.73
C ILE A 67 15.51 2.78 19.12
N ASN A 68 15.76 1.48 19.33
CA ASN A 68 16.26 0.97 20.61
C ASN A 68 17.62 1.58 20.98
N VAL A 69 18.53 1.73 20.01
CA VAL A 69 19.85 2.35 20.24
C VAL A 69 19.70 3.83 20.62
N LEU A 70 18.93 4.61 19.85
CA LEU A 70 18.73 6.04 20.14
C LEU A 70 18.13 6.27 21.53
N ILE A 71 17.14 5.46 21.91
CA ILE A 71 16.51 5.52 23.23
C ILE A 71 17.48 5.09 24.32
N GLY A 72 18.27 4.05 24.08
CA GLY A 72 19.32 3.62 25.00
C GLY A 72 20.32 4.75 25.26
N ILE A 73 20.73 5.49 24.23
CA ILE A 73 21.65 6.64 24.39
C ILE A 73 20.98 7.74 25.20
N VAL A 74 19.73 8.10 24.90
CA VAL A 74 18.96 9.10 25.67
C VAL A 74 18.89 8.72 27.15
N ILE A 75 18.55 7.48 27.46
CA ILE A 75 18.46 7.00 28.84
C ILE A 75 19.84 6.99 29.51
N ALA A 76 20.88 6.54 28.80
CA ALA A 76 22.24 6.57 29.32
C ALA A 76 22.68 7.99 29.67
N THR A 77 22.36 8.98 28.83
CA THR A 77 22.65 10.39 29.10
C THR A 77 21.84 10.94 30.28
N LEU A 78 20.54 10.65 30.35
CA LEU A 78 19.69 11.13 31.45
C LEU A 78 20.05 10.51 32.80
N ALA A 79 20.52 9.26 32.79
CA ALA A 79 20.97 8.54 33.98
C ALA A 79 22.43 8.83 34.34
N ASP A 80 23.11 9.70 33.58
CA ASP A 80 24.56 9.94 33.67
C ASP A 80 25.39 8.63 33.67
N ALA A 81 24.92 7.64 32.91
CA ALA A 81 25.48 6.31 32.87
C ALA A 81 26.61 6.23 31.84
N ASN A 82 27.74 6.90 32.13
CA ASN A 82 28.90 6.87 31.25
C ASN A 82 29.65 5.53 31.33
N PHE A 83 29.86 4.85 30.19
CA PHE A 83 30.55 3.56 30.18
C PHE A 83 31.93 3.60 30.83
N PHE A 84 32.74 4.62 30.52
CA PHE A 84 34.11 4.69 31.02
C PHE A 84 34.18 5.00 32.51
N GLU A 85 33.21 5.77 33.03
CA GLU A 85 33.10 6.03 34.47
C GLU A 85 32.63 4.78 35.20
N ILE A 86 31.63 4.08 34.68
CA ILE A 86 31.16 2.79 35.21
C ILE A 86 32.33 1.79 35.28
N VAL A 87 33.12 1.65 34.20
CA VAL A 87 34.28 0.74 34.19
C VAL A 87 35.36 1.18 35.17
N LYS A 88 35.63 2.49 35.27
CA LYS A 88 36.61 3.04 36.20
C LYS A 88 36.18 2.79 37.66
N GLU A 89 34.92 2.99 37.98
CA GLU A 89 34.35 2.70 39.30
C GLU A 89 34.44 1.20 39.61
N ILE A 90 34.05 0.33 38.68
CA ILE A 90 34.16 -1.13 38.87
C ILE A 90 35.61 -1.53 39.15
N GLY A 91 36.58 -0.97 38.42
CA GLY A 91 38.00 -1.25 38.62
C GLY A 91 38.58 -0.63 39.90
N SER A 92 37.94 0.39 40.47
CA SER A 92 38.40 1.07 41.70
C SER A 92 37.67 0.63 42.97
N LEU A 93 36.66 -0.24 42.85
CA LEU A 93 35.95 -0.83 43.98
C LEU A 93 36.91 -1.60 44.90
N LYS A 94 37.44 -0.90 45.91
CA LYS A 94 37.94 -1.53 47.14
C LYS A 94 36.74 -1.98 47.97
N GLU A 95 36.51 -3.29 47.98
CA GLU A 95 35.64 -4.15 48.81
C GLU A 95 34.34 -3.66 49.51
N ASN A 96 33.95 -2.38 49.62
CA ASN A 96 32.76 -2.00 50.40
C ASN A 96 32.00 -0.71 49.98
N SER A 97 32.30 -0.03 48.87
CA SER A 97 31.47 1.10 48.41
C SER A 97 30.52 0.67 47.30
N GLY A 98 29.20 0.78 47.51
CA GLY A 98 28.22 0.55 46.44
C GLY A 98 28.44 1.50 45.24
N LEU A 99 28.18 1.01 44.02
CA LEU A 99 28.26 1.81 42.79
C LEU A 99 27.16 2.88 42.81
N SER A 100 27.51 4.16 42.98
CA SER A 100 26.52 5.25 43.02
C SER A 100 26.28 5.81 41.63
N VAL A 101 25.21 5.37 40.96
CA VAL A 101 24.73 6.06 39.76
C VAL A 101 24.12 7.40 40.21
N LYS A 102 24.85 8.50 40.00
CA LYS A 102 24.37 9.84 40.30
C LYS A 102 23.43 10.28 39.19
N GLY A 103 22.12 10.06 39.38
CA GLY A 103 21.13 10.69 38.51
C GLY A 103 21.31 12.21 38.49
N ILE A 104 21.01 12.85 37.36
CA ILE A 104 21.03 14.31 37.25
C ILE A 104 19.93 14.88 38.15
N LEU A 105 20.28 15.33 39.35
CA LEU A 105 19.37 16.10 40.21
C LEU A 105 19.24 17.51 39.62
N ILE A 106 18.09 17.80 39.00
CA ILE A 106 17.77 19.11 38.41
C ILE A 106 17.39 20.09 39.54
N ASN A 107 18.34 20.42 40.41
CA ASN A 107 18.17 21.47 41.41
C ASN A 107 18.71 22.80 40.84
N GLY A 108 18.00 23.32 39.84
CA GLY A 108 18.30 24.57 39.15
C GLY A 108 18.91 24.39 37.75
N PHE A 109 18.38 25.15 36.79
CA PHE A 109 18.95 25.22 35.44
C PHE A 109 20.21 26.08 35.47
N THR A 110 21.36 25.46 35.71
CA THR A 110 22.64 26.12 35.47
C THR A 110 22.86 26.25 33.95
N GLY A 111 23.42 27.37 33.48
CA GLY A 111 23.68 27.58 32.05
C GLY A 111 24.48 26.45 31.40
N ASN A 112 25.36 25.81 32.17
CA ASN A 112 26.14 24.64 31.74
C ASN A 112 25.27 23.42 31.40
N LEU A 113 24.20 23.18 32.18
CA LEU A 113 23.27 22.08 31.93
C LEU A 113 22.48 22.29 30.63
N ILE A 114 22.06 23.53 30.37
CA ILE A 114 21.39 23.90 29.10
C ILE A 114 22.33 23.69 27.92
N ILE A 115 23.57 24.16 28.02
CA ILE A 115 24.59 23.99 26.95
C ILE A 115 24.86 22.50 26.70
N GLY A 116 25.01 21.71 27.76
CA GLY A 116 25.18 20.26 27.66
C GLY A 116 23.97 19.56 27.02
N ALA A 117 22.75 19.95 27.40
CA ALA A 117 21.53 19.40 26.82
C ALA A 117 21.40 19.73 25.32
N VAL A 118 21.68 20.98 24.93
CA VAL A 118 21.69 21.40 23.51
C VAL A 118 22.74 20.63 22.74
N TYR A 119 23.95 20.47 23.31
CA TYR A 119 25.02 19.68 22.70
C TYR A 119 24.60 18.23 22.45
N MET A 120 24.02 17.58 23.46
CA MET A 120 23.53 16.20 23.37
C MET A 120 22.36 16.07 22.39
N PHE A 121 21.49 17.06 22.31
CA PHE A 121 20.40 17.07 21.33
C PHE A 121 20.94 17.12 19.89
N PHE A 122 21.90 18.02 19.60
CA PHE A 122 22.54 18.10 18.29
C PHE A 122 23.29 16.81 17.94
N PHE A 123 23.94 16.20 18.93
CA PHE A 123 24.62 14.93 18.77
C PHE A 123 23.63 13.80 18.39
N LEU A 124 22.57 13.62 19.18
CA LEU A 124 21.54 12.61 18.94
C LEU A 124 20.85 12.82 17.59
N TRP A 125 20.57 14.07 17.25
CA TRP A 125 20.04 14.45 15.95
C TRP A 125 20.98 14.01 14.81
N SER A 126 22.28 14.30 14.92
CA SER A 126 23.27 13.91 13.90
C SER A 126 23.40 12.38 13.74
N ILE A 127 23.39 11.64 14.85
CA ILE A 127 23.44 10.16 14.85
C ILE A 127 22.16 9.59 14.24
N SER A 128 21.00 10.15 14.59
CA SER A 128 19.72 9.69 14.04
C SER A 128 19.72 9.79 12.51
N LEU A 129 20.21 10.90 11.95
CA LEU A 129 20.31 11.07 10.49
C LEU A 129 21.26 10.06 9.85
N ILE A 130 22.41 9.78 10.46
CA ILE A 130 23.33 8.74 9.97
C ILE A 130 22.67 7.36 9.97
N LEU A 131 22.01 6.99 11.07
CA LEU A 131 21.38 5.69 11.22
C LEU A 131 20.20 5.52 10.25
N PHE A 132 19.28 6.48 10.20
CA PHE A 132 18.12 6.43 9.30
C PHE A 132 18.52 6.51 7.82
N SER A 133 19.62 7.18 7.48
CA SER A 133 20.10 7.25 6.08
C SER A 133 20.52 5.90 5.48
N ARG A 134 20.68 4.85 6.30
CA ARG A 134 20.99 3.51 5.80
C ARG A 134 19.74 2.71 5.41
N LEU A 135 18.54 3.24 5.63
CA LEU A 135 17.32 2.58 5.17
C LEU A 135 17.27 2.53 3.65
N GLN A 136 16.66 1.46 3.13
CA GLN A 136 16.51 1.22 1.70
C GLN A 136 15.76 2.35 0.97
N GLU A 137 14.87 3.05 1.67
CA GLU A 137 14.14 4.24 1.20
C GLU A 137 15.08 5.37 0.75
N PHE A 138 16.32 5.41 1.23
CA PHE A 138 17.34 6.43 0.91
C PHE A 138 18.46 5.89 0.00
N LYS A 139 18.16 4.88 -0.83
CA LYS A 139 19.16 4.16 -1.64
C LYS A 139 19.90 5.01 -2.66
N ASP A 140 19.39 6.17 -3.05
CA ASP A 140 20.06 7.05 -4.01
C ASP A 140 21.45 7.46 -3.50
N ASP A 141 22.49 7.03 -4.21
CA ASP A 141 23.88 7.20 -3.82
C ASP A 141 24.28 8.68 -3.68
N PHE A 142 23.57 9.57 -4.39
CA PHE A 142 23.73 11.02 -4.26
C PHE A 142 23.30 11.55 -2.88
N GLN A 143 22.29 10.94 -2.26
CA GLN A 143 21.81 11.34 -0.93
C GLN A 143 22.73 10.84 0.20
N LYS A 144 23.34 9.64 0.06
CA LYS A 144 24.23 9.05 1.10
C LYS A 144 25.39 9.94 1.55
N ARG A 145 26.00 10.73 0.65
CA ARG A 145 27.10 11.65 1.02
C ARG A 145 26.61 12.86 1.81
N LYS A 146 25.38 13.32 1.59
CA LYS A 146 24.83 14.51 2.26
C LYS A 146 24.47 14.23 3.73
N TYR A 147 24.08 13.00 4.07
CA TYR A 147 23.72 12.62 5.45
C TYR A 147 24.89 12.59 6.44
N LYS A 148 26.14 12.62 5.98
CA LYS A 148 27.31 12.76 6.85
C LYS A 148 27.54 14.20 7.31
N ARG A 149 26.99 15.20 6.61
CA ARG A 149 27.22 16.63 6.89
C ARG A 149 26.75 17.07 8.28
N PRO A 150 25.58 16.65 8.80
CA PRO A 150 25.16 16.96 10.16
C PRO A 150 26.16 16.53 11.22
N PHE A 151 26.77 15.36 11.06
CA PHE A 151 27.77 14.85 11.99
C PHE A 151 29.09 15.61 11.89
N ILE A 152 29.53 15.94 10.67
CA ILE A 152 30.70 16.82 10.47
C ILE A 152 30.44 18.20 11.09
N ALA A 153 29.24 18.77 10.90
CA ALA A 153 28.84 20.03 11.49
C ALA A 153 28.84 19.98 13.01
N TRP A 154 28.39 18.86 13.61
CA TRP A 154 28.48 18.64 15.05
C TRP A 154 29.94 18.56 15.55
N ILE A 155 30.85 17.89 14.81
CA ILE A 155 32.29 17.89 15.14
C ILE A 155 32.85 19.32 15.09
N CYS A 156 32.56 20.08 14.03
CA CYS A 156 33.00 21.47 13.91
C CYS A 156 32.44 22.35 15.03
N PHE A 157 31.15 22.19 15.37
CA PHE A 157 30.50 22.90 16.47
C PHE A 157 31.15 22.57 17.82
N THR A 158 31.50 21.30 18.05
CA THR A 158 32.25 20.87 19.23
C THR A 158 33.61 21.59 19.33
N ILE A 159 34.35 21.65 18.22
CA ILE A 159 35.65 22.35 18.16
C ILE A 159 35.47 23.85 18.44
N ILE A 160 34.47 24.50 17.83
CA ILE A 160 34.19 25.93 18.03
C ILE A 160 33.85 26.22 19.50
N ILE A 161 32.97 25.43 20.12
CA ILE A 161 32.64 25.54 21.54
C ILE A 161 33.92 25.52 22.38
N LEU A 162 34.80 24.55 22.13
CA LEU A 162 36.03 24.39 22.91
C LEU A 162 37.00 25.55 22.70
N LEU A 163 37.10 26.10 21.49
CA LEU A 163 37.91 27.29 21.22
C LEU A 163 37.38 28.52 21.97
N ILE A 164 36.07 28.73 21.97
CA ILE A 164 35.42 29.84 22.70
C ILE A 164 35.65 29.70 24.21
N PHE A 165 35.53 28.49 24.75
CA PHE A 165 35.76 28.23 26.18
C PHE A 165 37.23 28.30 26.58
N LYS A 166 38.17 28.02 25.67
CA LYS A 166 39.61 28.13 25.91
C LYS A 166 40.10 29.58 25.98
N ASP A 167 39.52 30.46 25.16
CA ASP A 167 39.96 31.86 25.04
C ASP A 167 39.45 32.76 26.18
N LYS A 168 38.29 32.41 26.76
CA LYS A 168 37.85 33.05 28.00
C LYS A 168 38.70 32.52 29.13
N ASN A 169 39.66 33.35 29.56
CA ASN A 169 40.52 33.20 30.74
C ASN A 169 39.68 33.24 32.04
N LEU A 170 38.64 32.43 32.11
CA LEU A 170 37.76 32.24 33.25
C LEU A 170 38.56 31.44 34.26
N ASN A 171 39.01 32.11 35.32
CA ASN A 171 39.69 31.55 36.50
C ASN A 171 38.89 30.46 37.26
N SER A 172 37.80 29.92 36.69
CA SER A 172 37.12 28.77 37.27
C SER A 172 37.93 27.52 37.00
N GLU A 173 38.46 26.92 38.07
CA GLU A 173 39.15 25.63 38.10
C GLU A 173 38.44 24.54 37.27
N TYR A 174 37.10 24.59 37.22
CA TYR A 174 36.25 23.69 36.45
C TYR A 174 36.44 23.71 34.93
N LEU A 175 36.82 24.84 34.33
CA LEU A 175 36.99 24.97 32.87
C LEU A 175 38.37 24.48 32.39
N ARG A 176 39.34 24.34 33.29
CA ARG A 176 40.71 23.88 32.96
C ARG A 176 40.76 22.42 32.54
N ASP A 177 39.84 21.60 33.05
CA ASP A 177 39.78 20.16 32.81
C ASP A 177 38.86 19.76 31.64
N VAL A 178 38.13 20.72 31.04
CA VAL A 178 37.30 20.46 29.86
C VAL A 178 38.18 20.36 28.62
N ASN A 179 38.83 19.21 28.45
CA ASN A 179 39.57 18.88 27.24
C ASN A 179 38.62 18.30 26.18
N PHE A 180 38.87 18.58 24.90
CA PHE A 180 38.16 17.96 23.76
C PHE A 180 38.04 16.44 23.89
N ILE A 181 39.14 15.82 24.36
CA ILE A 181 39.22 14.39 24.60
C ILE A 181 38.20 13.93 25.65
N ALA A 182 37.96 14.73 26.70
CA ALA A 182 36.97 14.43 27.72
C ALA A 182 35.54 14.49 27.18
N VAL A 183 35.21 15.49 26.36
CA VAL A 183 33.89 15.61 25.72
C VAL A 183 33.61 14.44 24.77
N ILE A 184 34.59 14.07 23.94
CA ILE A 184 34.48 12.90 23.06
C ILE A 184 34.34 11.62 23.88
N LYS A 185 35.20 11.43 24.88
CA LYS A 185 35.16 10.26 25.76
C LYS A 185 33.80 10.14 26.44
N ASN A 186 33.23 11.24 26.91
CA ASN A 186 31.93 11.24 27.56
C ASN A 186 30.81 10.88 26.57
N SER A 187 30.81 11.50 25.39
CA SER A 187 29.84 11.21 24.32
C SER A 187 29.89 9.75 23.87
N LEU A 188 31.10 9.21 23.65
CA LEU A 188 31.31 7.79 23.34
C LEU A 188 30.88 6.88 24.48
N GLY A 189 31.14 7.26 25.73
CA GLY A 189 30.71 6.51 26.90
C GLY A 189 29.19 6.37 26.95
N PHE A 190 28.44 7.42 26.64
CA PHE A 190 26.98 7.34 26.55
C PHE A 190 26.50 6.52 25.35
N ILE A 191 27.17 6.60 24.19
CA ILE A 191 26.85 5.73 23.04
C ILE A 191 27.00 4.26 23.42
N ILE A 192 28.16 3.90 23.98
CA ILE A 192 28.50 2.51 24.32
C ILE A 192 27.50 1.99 25.35
N THR A 193 27.23 2.74 26.41
CA THR A 193 26.20 2.37 27.39
C THR A 193 24.83 2.24 26.73
N GLY A 194 24.43 3.17 25.87
CA GLY A 194 23.15 3.11 25.16
C GLY A 194 23.01 1.88 24.25
N ILE A 195 24.08 1.51 23.54
CA ILE A 195 24.15 0.27 22.76
C ILE A 195 23.98 -0.94 23.69
N PHE A 196 24.72 -1.01 24.81
CA PHE A 196 24.57 -2.10 25.78
C PHE A 196 23.19 -2.15 26.45
N LEU A 197 22.55 -1.01 26.70
CA LEU A 197 21.18 -0.98 27.21
C LEU A 197 20.20 -1.53 26.16
N SER A 198 20.40 -1.17 24.89
CA SER A 198 19.59 -1.66 23.78
C SER A 198 19.77 -3.17 23.54
N LEU A 199 21.01 -3.66 23.53
CA LEU A 199 21.34 -5.07 23.32
C LEU A 199 20.98 -5.91 24.55
N GLY A 200 21.25 -5.38 25.75
CA GLY A 200 20.89 -6.00 27.01
C GLY A 200 19.40 -6.23 27.10
N SER A 201 18.57 -5.29 26.61
CA SER A 201 17.13 -5.45 26.66
C SER A 201 16.70 -6.65 25.82
N LYS A 202 17.17 -6.71 24.57
CA LYS A 202 16.90 -7.83 23.68
C LYS A 202 17.40 -9.15 24.27
N PHE A 203 18.61 -9.18 24.84
CA PHE A 203 19.16 -10.36 25.51
C PHE A 203 18.26 -10.88 26.63
N TRP A 204 17.80 -10.00 27.53
CA TRP A 204 16.93 -10.41 28.64
C TRP A 204 15.55 -10.86 28.17
N HIS A 205 15.00 -10.25 27.11
CA HIS A 205 13.74 -10.69 26.51
C HIS A 205 13.86 -12.02 25.80
N ASP A 206 14.88 -12.20 24.96
CA ASP A 206 15.13 -13.46 24.27
C ASP A 206 15.34 -14.59 25.31
N LEU A 207 16.05 -14.31 26.40
CA LEU A 207 16.22 -15.24 27.52
C LEU A 207 14.88 -15.56 28.22
N LEU A 208 14.08 -14.55 28.55
CA LEU A 208 12.77 -14.74 29.19
C LEU A 208 11.80 -15.48 28.28
N ASP A 209 11.78 -15.19 26.98
CA ASP A 209 10.96 -15.89 25.99
C ASP A 209 11.38 -17.34 25.86
N ILE A 210 12.68 -17.64 25.85
CA ILE A 210 13.19 -19.01 25.90
C ILE A 210 12.73 -19.71 27.18
N LEU A 211 12.84 -19.06 28.34
CA LEU A 211 12.39 -19.62 29.62
C LEU A 211 10.88 -19.86 29.68
N PHE A 212 10.07 -18.94 29.14
CA PHE A 212 8.62 -19.09 29.06
C PHE A 212 8.21 -20.16 28.05
N LYS A 213 8.84 -20.21 26.88
CA LYS A 213 8.66 -21.28 25.91
C LYS A 213 9.01 -22.62 26.55
N PHE A 214 10.16 -22.72 27.20
CA PHE A 214 10.57 -23.93 27.92
C PHE A 214 9.55 -24.34 28.99
N LYS A 215 9.09 -23.40 29.82
CA LYS A 215 8.07 -23.64 30.86
C LYS A 215 6.72 -24.06 30.27
N ASN A 216 6.26 -23.40 29.21
CA ASN A 216 5.01 -23.73 28.54
C ASN A 216 5.10 -25.08 27.86
N THR A 217 6.18 -25.35 27.12
CA THR A 217 6.46 -26.66 26.52
C THR A 217 6.51 -27.75 27.59
N GLN A 218 7.17 -27.52 28.73
CA GLN A 218 7.20 -28.46 29.85
C GLN A 218 5.80 -28.68 30.45
N ARG A 219 4.98 -27.62 30.58
CA ARG A 219 3.61 -27.71 31.09
C ARG A 219 2.70 -28.47 30.12
N VAL A 220 2.78 -28.18 28.83
CA VAL A 220 2.04 -28.93 27.81
C VAL A 220 2.49 -30.38 27.88
N LEU A 221 3.81 -30.66 27.91
CA LEU A 221 4.42 -32.01 28.00
C LEU A 221 4.04 -32.78 29.25
N SER A 222 3.70 -32.08 30.33
CA SER A 222 3.27 -32.70 31.58
C SER A 222 1.79 -33.14 31.60
N ASP A 223 0.95 -32.71 30.64
CA ASP A 223 -0.45 -33.13 30.54
C ASP A 223 -0.60 -34.35 29.60
N PRO A 224 -0.84 -35.57 30.12
CA PRO A 224 -0.92 -36.80 29.32
C PRO A 224 -2.07 -36.81 28.31
N LYS A 225 -3.06 -35.91 28.45
CA LYS A 225 -4.20 -35.82 27.52
C LYS A 225 -3.85 -35.12 26.21
N THR A 226 -2.78 -34.33 26.18
CA THR A 226 -2.37 -33.51 25.02
C THR A 226 -1.58 -34.29 23.96
N TYR A 227 -1.09 -35.49 24.28
CA TYR A 227 -0.16 -36.28 23.44
C TYR A 227 -0.75 -37.57 22.87
N LYS A 228 -2.06 -37.79 22.95
CA LYS A 228 -2.64 -39.07 22.50
C LYS A 228 -2.39 -39.37 21.02
N ASP A 229 -2.11 -38.35 20.22
CA ASP A 229 -1.90 -38.45 18.77
C ASP A 229 -0.43 -38.22 18.33
N TYR A 230 0.50 -37.99 19.27
CA TYR A 230 1.90 -37.71 18.96
C TYR A 230 2.85 -38.62 19.75
N ASP A 231 3.37 -39.64 19.08
CA ASP A 231 4.19 -40.70 19.68
C ASP A 231 5.61 -40.26 20.10
N SER A 232 6.02 -39.01 19.83
CA SER A 232 7.35 -38.51 20.21
C SER A 232 7.38 -36.98 20.45
N ALA A 233 8.28 -36.55 21.35
CA ALA A 233 8.53 -35.14 21.63
C ALA A 233 9.03 -34.37 20.40
N ASP A 234 9.78 -35.02 19.51
CA ASP A 234 10.31 -34.43 18.28
C ASP A 234 9.19 -34.00 17.33
N LYS A 235 8.12 -34.80 17.19
CA LYS A 235 6.95 -34.43 16.36
C LYS A 235 6.26 -33.16 16.88
N LEU A 236 6.26 -32.96 18.20
CA LEU A 236 5.63 -31.81 18.83
C LEU A 236 6.46 -30.52 18.69
N ILE A 237 7.78 -30.62 18.87
CA ILE A 237 8.71 -29.51 18.65
C ILE A 237 8.63 -29.07 17.19
N LEU A 238 8.63 -30.02 16.27
CA LEU A 238 8.51 -29.75 14.84
C LEU A 238 7.22 -29.00 14.52
N LEU A 239 6.09 -29.31 15.17
CA LEU A 239 4.81 -28.62 14.99
C LEU A 239 4.82 -27.17 15.53
N VAL A 240 5.51 -26.93 16.67
CA VAL A 240 5.65 -25.59 17.26
C VAL A 240 6.57 -24.69 16.41
N GLU A 241 7.58 -25.29 15.78
CA GLU A 241 8.51 -24.59 14.90
C GLU A 241 7.96 -24.40 13.48
N THR A 242 6.96 -25.20 13.07
CA THR A 242 6.33 -25.11 11.76
C THR A 242 5.61 -23.76 11.63
N SER A 243 6.08 -22.90 10.72
CA SER A 243 5.47 -21.60 10.48
C SER A 243 4.05 -21.75 9.89
N GLN A 244 3.18 -20.75 10.07
CA GLN A 244 1.84 -20.75 9.46
C GLN A 244 1.87 -20.97 7.93
N TYR A 245 2.96 -20.55 7.28
CA TYR A 245 3.20 -20.76 5.85
C TYR A 245 3.43 -22.23 5.52
N GLU A 246 4.28 -22.89 6.30
CA GLU A 246 4.61 -24.29 6.12
C GLU A 246 3.42 -25.20 6.49
N ILE A 247 2.59 -24.78 7.46
CA ILE A 247 1.30 -25.44 7.74
C ILE A 247 0.39 -25.38 6.50
N ALA A 248 0.23 -24.21 5.88
CA ALA A 248 -0.59 -24.06 4.68
C ALA A 248 -0.05 -24.89 3.49
N GLU A 249 1.27 -24.94 3.31
CA GLU A 249 1.91 -25.78 2.29
C GLU A 249 1.66 -27.27 2.51
N ARG A 250 1.84 -27.75 3.74
CA ARG A 250 1.59 -29.16 4.09
C ARG A 250 0.13 -29.55 3.94
N LEU A 251 -0.79 -28.68 4.37
CA LEU A 251 -2.23 -28.88 4.18
C LEU A 251 -2.59 -28.89 2.70
N TYR A 252 -1.99 -28.02 1.89
CA TYR A 252 -2.22 -28.02 0.46
C TYR A 252 -1.79 -29.34 -0.17
N GLU A 253 -0.55 -29.80 0.07
CA GLU A 253 -0.08 -31.08 -0.48
C GLU A 253 -0.93 -32.27 -0.01
N LEU A 254 -1.43 -32.24 1.24
CA LEU A 254 -2.31 -33.27 1.78
C LEU A 254 -3.67 -33.32 1.06
N TYR A 255 -4.28 -32.17 0.80
CA TYR A 255 -5.63 -32.08 0.25
C TYR A 255 -5.68 -31.84 -1.27
N LYS A 256 -4.52 -31.67 -1.92
CA LYS A 256 -4.41 -31.31 -3.34
C LYS A 256 -5.21 -32.22 -4.26
N SER A 257 -5.08 -33.54 -4.09
CA SER A 257 -5.82 -34.54 -4.87
C SER A 257 -7.32 -34.48 -4.60
N GLN A 258 -7.70 -34.39 -3.33
CA GLN A 258 -9.10 -34.30 -2.92
C GLN A 258 -9.77 -33.03 -3.48
N ILE A 259 -9.04 -31.92 -3.52
CA ILE A 259 -9.51 -30.65 -4.10
C ILE A 259 -9.62 -30.77 -5.63
N SER A 260 -8.63 -31.37 -6.32
CA SER A 260 -8.66 -31.53 -7.78
C SER A 260 -9.77 -32.45 -8.26
N ASP A 261 -10.14 -33.45 -7.45
CA ASP A 261 -11.14 -34.45 -7.81
C ASP A 261 -12.59 -33.96 -7.63
N LEU A 262 -12.80 -32.80 -7.00
CA LEU A 262 -14.12 -32.21 -6.83
C LEU A 262 -14.65 -31.69 -8.19
N GLN A 263 -15.68 -32.34 -8.71
CA GLN A 263 -16.37 -31.91 -9.93
C GLN A 263 -16.90 -30.48 -9.80
N GLY A 264 -16.32 -29.56 -10.57
CA GLY A 264 -16.64 -28.13 -10.54
C GLY A 264 -15.54 -27.26 -9.93
N VAL A 265 -14.42 -27.82 -9.48
CA VAL A 265 -13.19 -27.04 -9.23
C VAL A 265 -12.53 -26.69 -10.57
N VAL A 266 -12.22 -25.41 -10.76
CA VAL A 266 -11.61 -24.84 -11.97
C VAL A 266 -10.10 -24.70 -11.79
N SER A 267 -9.68 -24.21 -10.62
CA SER A 267 -8.28 -24.00 -10.29
C SER A 267 -8.06 -24.11 -8.79
N HIS A 268 -6.85 -24.48 -8.37
CA HIS A 268 -6.46 -24.46 -6.96
C HIS A 268 -4.96 -24.20 -6.83
N GLY A 269 -4.55 -23.57 -5.73
CA GLY A 269 -3.15 -23.20 -5.50
C GLY A 269 -2.89 -22.63 -4.12
N LEU A 270 -1.61 -22.36 -3.86
CA LEU A 270 -1.18 -21.59 -2.70
C LEU A 270 -1.02 -20.13 -3.10
N ASN A 271 -1.68 -19.22 -2.39
CA ASN A 271 -1.54 -17.80 -2.62
C ASN A 271 -1.16 -17.06 -1.33
N THR A 272 -0.59 -15.86 -1.45
CA THR A 272 -0.26 -15.00 -0.31
C THR A 272 -1.04 -13.70 -0.41
N ILE A 273 -1.96 -13.47 0.53
CA ILE A 273 -2.82 -12.29 0.54
C ILE A 273 -2.42 -11.32 1.67
N LEU A 274 -2.49 -10.02 1.41
CA LEU A 274 -2.38 -9.00 2.45
C LEU A 274 -3.73 -8.85 3.15
N ASP A 275 -3.81 -9.26 4.41
CA ASP A 275 -4.98 -9.04 5.23
C ASP A 275 -5.12 -7.54 5.53
N GLU A 276 -6.20 -6.92 5.07
CA GLU A 276 -6.35 -5.46 5.15
C GLU A 276 -6.52 -4.92 6.57
N ASN A 277 -7.04 -5.73 7.49
CA ASN A 277 -7.27 -5.34 8.88
C ASN A 277 -5.97 -5.39 9.68
N THR A 278 -5.19 -6.44 9.48
CA THR A 278 -3.96 -6.69 10.24
C THR A 278 -2.71 -6.16 9.54
N LYS A 279 -2.80 -5.88 8.23
CA LYS A 279 -1.68 -5.58 7.32
C LYS A 279 -0.63 -6.68 7.29
N LEU A 280 -1.04 -7.92 7.55
CA LEU A 280 -0.18 -9.10 7.53
C LEU A 280 -0.38 -9.88 6.24
N TYR A 281 0.71 -10.40 5.70
CA TYR A 281 0.62 -11.37 4.63
C TYR A 281 0.25 -12.73 5.21
N LYS A 282 -0.75 -13.38 4.63
CA LYS A 282 -1.22 -14.71 5.01
C LYS A 282 -1.12 -15.63 3.80
N LYS A 283 -0.50 -16.81 3.98
CA LYS A 283 -0.53 -17.86 2.97
C LYS A 283 -1.84 -18.64 3.11
N ILE A 284 -2.55 -18.77 2.00
CA ILE A 284 -3.86 -19.40 1.92
C ILE A 284 -3.86 -20.46 0.82
N ILE A 285 -4.74 -21.45 0.99
CA ILE A 285 -5.12 -22.37 -0.09
C ILE A 285 -6.29 -21.71 -0.80
N GLU A 286 -6.08 -21.33 -2.05
CA GLU A 286 -7.09 -20.73 -2.90
C GLU A 286 -7.68 -21.80 -3.82
N VAL A 287 -9.01 -21.88 -3.88
CA VAL A 287 -9.74 -22.85 -4.72
C VAL A 287 -10.83 -22.09 -5.46
N GLU A 288 -10.80 -22.16 -6.79
CA GLU A 288 -11.82 -21.59 -7.67
C GLU A 288 -12.76 -22.70 -8.13
N PHE A 289 -14.08 -22.44 -8.09
CA PHE A 289 -15.09 -23.43 -8.45
C PHE A 289 -16.33 -22.79 -9.09
N ILE A 290 -17.08 -23.58 -9.86
CA ILE A 290 -18.26 -23.14 -10.63
C ILE A 290 -19.61 -23.46 -9.99
N ASN A 291 -19.67 -24.44 -9.07
CA ASN A 291 -20.93 -24.95 -8.52
C ASN A 291 -20.98 -24.80 -6.99
N PRO A 292 -22.13 -24.37 -6.41
CA PRO A 292 -22.28 -24.20 -4.95
C PRO A 292 -22.15 -25.50 -4.15
N GLU A 293 -22.39 -26.67 -4.75
CA GLU A 293 -22.16 -27.97 -4.11
C GLU A 293 -20.67 -28.23 -3.78
N VAL A 294 -19.76 -27.61 -4.53
CA VAL A 294 -18.31 -27.72 -4.31
C VAL A 294 -17.92 -26.97 -3.03
N GLN A 295 -18.56 -25.82 -2.77
CA GLN A 295 -18.35 -25.06 -1.54
C GLN A 295 -18.66 -25.90 -0.30
N GLU A 296 -19.80 -26.60 -0.27
CA GLU A 296 -20.16 -27.46 0.87
C GLU A 296 -19.15 -28.60 1.06
N LYS A 297 -18.64 -29.21 -0.02
CA LYS A 297 -17.62 -30.25 0.05
C LYS A 297 -16.27 -29.71 0.53
N LEU A 298 -15.89 -28.49 0.12
CA LEU A 298 -14.70 -27.79 0.62
C LEU A 298 -14.83 -27.41 2.10
N GLU A 299 -16.02 -27.03 2.57
CA GLU A 299 -16.28 -26.83 4.00
C GLU A 299 -16.13 -28.12 4.79
N ARG A 300 -16.65 -29.25 4.27
CA ARG A 300 -16.45 -30.55 4.93
C ARG A 300 -14.98 -30.96 4.98
N LEU A 301 -14.22 -30.69 3.92
CA LEU A 301 -12.76 -30.92 3.90
C LEU A 301 -12.05 -30.09 4.96
N LYS A 302 -12.41 -28.80 5.11
CA LYS A 302 -11.92 -27.92 6.17
C LYS A 302 -12.06 -28.52 7.56
N TYR A 303 -13.19 -29.18 7.84
CA TYR A 303 -13.49 -29.76 9.15
C TYR A 303 -13.06 -31.22 9.31
N SER A 304 -12.58 -31.87 8.24
CA SER A 304 -12.13 -33.28 8.25
C SER A 304 -10.73 -33.48 8.85
N GLY A 305 -9.93 -32.41 8.93
CA GLY A 305 -8.60 -32.43 9.54
C GLY A 305 -8.70 -32.42 11.06
N SER A 306 -8.36 -33.53 11.71
CA SER A 306 -8.28 -33.67 13.16
C SER A 306 -7.07 -32.94 13.74
N ILE A 307 -7.03 -31.61 13.65
CA ILE A 307 -6.28 -30.74 14.55
C ILE A 307 -7.14 -29.51 14.80
N THR A 308 -8.02 -29.60 15.79
CA THR A 308 -8.69 -28.43 16.40
C THR A 308 -7.69 -27.71 17.31
N LEU A 309 -6.57 -27.24 16.76
CA LEU A 309 -5.87 -26.09 17.32
C LEU A 309 -6.54 -24.86 16.72
N ASN A 310 -6.75 -23.83 17.55
CA ASN A 310 -7.58 -22.65 17.32
C ASN A 310 -7.05 -21.70 16.20
N PHE A 311 -6.73 -22.25 15.03
CA PHE A 311 -6.29 -21.56 13.83
C PHE A 311 -7.06 -22.12 12.64
N ASN A 312 -8.38 -21.92 12.65
CA ASN A 312 -9.21 -22.08 11.46
C ASN A 312 -8.76 -21.06 10.40
N VAL A 313 -7.86 -21.45 9.48
CA VAL A 313 -7.58 -20.68 8.25
C VAL A 313 -7.93 -21.51 7.04
N PHE A 314 -9.20 -21.92 6.97
CA PHE A 314 -9.88 -22.04 5.70
C PHE A 314 -10.80 -20.83 5.61
N TYR A 315 -10.39 -19.86 4.80
CA TYR A 315 -11.31 -18.83 4.33
C TYR A 315 -11.91 -19.33 3.02
N LEU A 316 -13.11 -19.89 3.10
CA LEU A 316 -14.04 -19.86 1.98
C LEU A 316 -14.51 -18.41 1.90
N LYS A 317 -13.77 -17.63 1.13
CA LYS A 317 -14.12 -16.26 0.85
C LYS A 317 -15.00 -16.31 -0.38
N ASP A 318 -16.31 -16.33 -0.15
CA ASP A 318 -17.24 -15.79 -1.15
C ASP A 318 -16.75 -14.38 -1.51
N TYR A 319 -16.90 -14.03 -2.78
CA TYR A 319 -16.48 -12.81 -3.47
C TYR A 319 -15.08 -12.82 -4.11
N LEU A 320 -15.09 -13.17 -5.40
CA LEU A 320 -14.45 -12.43 -6.49
C LEU A 320 -13.93 -11.05 -6.07
N VAL A 321 -12.62 -10.96 -5.79
CA VAL A 321 -11.84 -9.71 -5.85
C VAL A 321 -10.50 -10.04 -6.48
N ILE A 322 -10.25 -9.42 -7.63
CA ILE A 322 -9.10 -9.62 -8.52
C ILE A 322 -7.82 -9.16 -7.83
N ILE A 323 -6.79 -10.03 -7.81
CA ILE A 323 -5.40 -9.66 -7.55
C ILE A 323 -4.60 -9.98 -8.81
N GLN A 324 -3.81 -8.99 -9.25
CA GLN A 324 -2.94 -9.03 -10.43
C GLN A 324 -2.01 -10.25 -10.46
N THR A 325 -1.84 -10.84 -11.64
CA THR A 325 -0.70 -11.72 -11.98
C THR A 325 0.14 -11.10 -13.08
N SER A 326 1.45 -11.10 -12.88
CA SER A 326 2.45 -10.56 -13.79
C SER A 326 2.83 -11.53 -14.93
N ASN A 327 2.97 -10.94 -16.12
CA ASN A 327 3.75 -11.33 -17.32
C ASN A 327 3.29 -12.53 -18.16
N LEU A 328 2.62 -12.21 -19.28
CA LEU A 328 2.76 -12.87 -20.58
C LEU A 328 2.77 -11.78 -21.68
N ILE A 329 3.64 -11.98 -22.67
CA ILE A 329 4.11 -10.97 -23.63
C ILE A 329 3.04 -10.60 -24.67
N ALA A 330 2.97 -9.30 -24.97
CA ALA A 330 2.08 -8.69 -25.96
C ALA A 330 2.54 -8.92 -27.41
N ILE A 331 1.58 -9.12 -28.30
CA ILE A 331 1.65 -8.64 -29.68
C ILE A 331 0.26 -8.09 -30.04
N SER A 332 0.14 -6.76 -30.15
CA SER A 332 -0.99 -6.15 -30.86
C SER A 332 -0.50 -5.66 -32.21
N SER A 333 -1.23 -5.95 -33.30
CA SER A 333 -1.23 -5.01 -34.42
C SER A 333 -2.21 -3.88 -34.06
N MET A 334 -1.68 -2.72 -33.68
CA MET A 334 -2.46 -1.50 -33.74
C MET A 334 -2.65 -1.16 -35.22
N GLU A 335 -3.70 -1.69 -35.86
CA GLU A 335 -3.92 -1.37 -37.27
C GLU A 335 -4.91 -0.23 -37.52
N ASN A 336 -5.76 0.16 -36.56
CA ASN A 336 -6.71 1.27 -36.81
C ASN A 336 -6.82 2.27 -35.64
N PRO A 337 -6.61 3.58 -35.89
CA PRO A 337 -6.90 4.63 -34.91
C PRO A 337 -8.42 4.70 -34.61
N PRO A 338 -8.83 5.25 -33.46
CA PRO A 338 -10.25 5.42 -33.15
C PRO A 338 -10.96 6.23 -34.22
N VAL A 339 -12.10 5.68 -34.66
CA VAL A 339 -12.92 6.31 -35.69
C VAL A 339 -13.83 7.38 -35.06
N CYS A 340 -14.42 7.15 -33.89
CA CYS A 340 -15.30 8.13 -33.25
C CYS A 340 -14.90 8.37 -31.78
N TYR A 341 -14.42 9.57 -31.45
CA TYR A 341 -14.09 9.93 -30.07
C TYR A 341 -14.25 11.43 -29.81
N ALA A 342 -14.35 11.80 -28.54
CA ALA A 342 -14.39 13.18 -28.08
C ALA A 342 -13.32 13.44 -27.02
N PHE A 343 -12.89 14.70 -26.90
CA PHE A 343 -11.94 15.14 -25.88
C PHE A 343 -12.10 16.63 -25.57
N ASN A 344 -11.62 17.06 -24.40
CA ASN A 344 -11.60 18.48 -24.01
C ASN A 344 -10.62 19.28 -24.88
N ASP A 345 -11.12 20.33 -25.54
CA ASP A 345 -10.34 21.09 -26.53
C ASP A 345 -9.25 21.99 -25.94
N ASN A 346 -9.26 22.19 -24.61
CA ASN A 346 -8.38 23.15 -23.96
C ASN A 346 -7.07 22.57 -23.41
N GLN A 347 -6.80 21.29 -23.67
CA GLN A 347 -5.52 20.72 -23.27
C GLN A 347 -4.41 21.21 -24.20
N LYS A 348 -3.50 22.03 -23.67
CA LYS A 348 -2.27 22.47 -24.35
C LYS A 348 -1.42 21.31 -24.92
N ASN A 349 -1.69 20.07 -24.48
CA ASN A 349 -1.21 18.83 -25.09
C ASN A 349 -2.41 17.94 -25.45
N SER A 350 -2.91 18.04 -26.69
CA SER A 350 -3.97 17.17 -27.22
C SER A 350 -3.64 15.66 -27.18
N PHE A 351 -2.34 15.31 -27.05
CA PHE A 351 -1.87 13.94 -26.87
C PHE A 351 -2.16 13.36 -25.49
N LEU A 352 -2.34 14.19 -24.45
CA LEU A 352 -2.60 13.75 -23.07
C LEU A 352 -4.08 13.87 -22.69
N ALA A 353 -4.93 14.35 -23.59
CA ALA A 353 -6.35 14.49 -23.33
C ALA A 353 -7.01 13.11 -23.26
N SER A 354 -7.80 12.91 -22.20
CA SER A 354 -8.71 11.78 -22.09
C SER A 354 -9.61 11.76 -23.32
N LYS A 355 -9.50 10.69 -24.13
CA LYS A 355 -10.38 10.44 -25.27
C LYS A 355 -11.46 9.49 -24.82
N GLY A 356 -12.71 9.80 -25.13
CA GLY A 356 -13.85 8.95 -24.80
C GLY A 356 -14.83 8.80 -25.94
N SER A 357 -15.66 7.76 -25.86
CA SER A 357 -16.86 7.59 -26.69
C SER A 357 -17.82 8.75 -26.52
N PHE A 358 -18.73 8.91 -27.46
CA PHE A 358 -19.95 9.67 -27.26
C PHE A 358 -21.07 9.04 -28.08
N THR A 359 -22.31 9.25 -27.67
CA THR A 359 -23.50 8.94 -28.47
C THR A 359 -24.16 10.24 -28.91
N VAL A 360 -24.90 10.20 -30.02
CA VAL A 360 -25.65 11.37 -30.50
C VAL A 360 -27.14 11.10 -30.49
N TYR A 361 -27.94 12.14 -30.22
CA TYR A 361 -29.40 12.05 -30.28
C TYR A 361 -30.05 13.40 -30.63
N GLN A 362 -31.30 13.35 -31.10
CA GLN A 362 -32.08 14.53 -31.44
C GLN A 362 -33.21 14.74 -30.41
N LYS A 363 -33.37 15.97 -29.92
CA LYS A 363 -34.48 16.34 -29.01
C LYS A 363 -34.95 17.75 -29.31
N GLY A 364 -36.23 17.91 -29.65
CA GLY A 364 -36.84 19.23 -29.91
C GLY A 364 -36.18 20.01 -31.05
N GLY A 365 -35.81 19.34 -32.14
CA GLY A 365 -35.16 19.96 -33.31
C GLY A 365 -33.69 20.34 -33.12
N LYS A 366 -33.11 20.08 -31.94
CA LYS A 366 -31.68 20.26 -31.65
C LYS A 366 -30.97 18.91 -31.57
N TYR A 367 -29.66 18.94 -31.82
CA TYR A 367 -28.79 17.76 -31.83
C TYR A 367 -27.83 17.82 -30.65
N TYR A 368 -27.64 16.67 -30.02
CA TYR A 368 -26.82 16.56 -28.82
C TYR A 368 -25.86 15.39 -28.92
N ALA A 369 -24.72 15.52 -28.24
CA ALA A 369 -23.79 14.44 -27.96
C ALA A 369 -23.72 14.20 -26.44
N LYS A 370 -23.75 12.94 -26.02
CA LYS A 370 -23.69 12.52 -24.62
C LYS A 370 -22.44 11.66 -24.39
N SER A 371 -21.70 11.93 -23.32
CA SER A 371 -20.65 11.05 -22.79
C SER A 371 -20.51 11.21 -21.28
N ASN A 372 -19.53 10.54 -20.67
CA ASN A 372 -19.19 10.70 -19.26
C ASN A 372 -18.40 12.01 -19.03
N LEU A 373 -18.52 12.63 -17.85
CA LEU A 373 -17.87 13.92 -17.55
C LEU A 373 -16.35 13.82 -17.62
N HIS A 374 -15.74 12.71 -17.22
CA HIS A 374 -14.28 12.53 -17.26
C HIS A 374 -13.69 12.54 -18.68
N VAL A 375 -14.53 12.42 -19.73
CA VAL A 375 -14.12 12.60 -21.13
C VAL A 375 -13.97 14.09 -21.48
N PHE A 376 -14.72 14.94 -20.78
CA PHE A 376 -14.83 16.36 -21.10
C PHE A 376 -14.22 17.29 -20.05
N ALA A 377 -13.94 16.81 -18.83
CA ALA A 377 -13.22 17.55 -17.80
C ALA A 377 -11.73 17.19 -17.83
N ASP A 378 -10.85 18.18 -17.67
CA ASP A 378 -9.44 17.88 -17.42
C ASP A 378 -9.23 17.32 -15.99
N ALA A 379 -8.07 16.71 -15.73
CA ALA A 379 -7.79 16.10 -14.43
C ALA A 379 -7.89 17.09 -13.26
N SER A 380 -7.62 18.37 -13.49
CA SER A 380 -7.72 19.42 -12.47
C SER A 380 -9.17 19.86 -12.24
N GLU A 381 -10.00 19.91 -13.27
CA GLU A 381 -11.44 20.16 -13.17
C GLU A 381 -12.15 18.99 -12.49
N PHE A 382 -11.76 17.76 -12.82
CA PHE A 382 -12.30 16.56 -12.20
C PHE A 382 -12.03 16.53 -10.69
N SER A 383 -10.80 16.79 -10.25
CA SER A 383 -10.46 16.88 -8.82
C SER A 383 -11.27 17.97 -8.10
N ARG A 384 -11.56 19.10 -8.76
CA ARG A 384 -12.40 20.16 -8.17
C ARG A 384 -13.88 19.77 -8.07
N PHE A 385 -14.37 18.90 -8.94
CA PHE A 385 -15.72 18.34 -8.84
C PHE A 385 -15.87 17.40 -7.66
N GLU A 386 -14.83 16.61 -7.35
CA GLU A 386 -14.81 15.76 -6.15
C GLU A 386 -14.94 16.61 -4.87
N ASP A 387 -14.25 17.76 -4.84
CA ASP A 387 -14.28 18.68 -3.71
C ASP A 387 -15.54 19.56 -3.65
N ASN A 388 -16.17 19.85 -4.80
CA ASN A 388 -17.33 20.75 -4.89
C ASN A 388 -18.27 20.36 -6.05
N GLN A 389 -19.40 19.74 -5.74
CA GLN A 389 -20.41 19.34 -6.74
C GLN A 389 -21.04 20.51 -7.51
N LYS A 390 -20.93 21.73 -6.99
CA LYS A 390 -21.41 22.95 -7.65
C LYS A 390 -20.31 23.67 -8.42
N TYR A 391 -19.15 23.04 -8.61
CA TYR A 391 -18.07 23.60 -9.41
C TYR A 391 -18.55 23.82 -10.84
N ASP A 392 -18.36 25.03 -11.36
CA ASP A 392 -18.69 25.33 -12.73
C ASP A 392 -17.50 25.02 -13.65
N LEU A 393 -17.72 24.18 -14.67
CA LEU A 393 -16.70 23.87 -15.67
C LEU A 393 -16.17 25.16 -16.30
N LYS A 394 -14.86 25.37 -16.17
CA LYS A 394 -14.19 26.52 -16.77
C LYS A 394 -14.10 26.32 -18.28
N TYR A 395 -13.97 25.07 -18.72
CA TYR A 395 -13.84 24.70 -20.12
C TYR A 395 -15.05 23.91 -20.58
N ARG A 396 -15.88 24.56 -21.40
CA ARG A 396 -17.15 23.99 -21.88
C ARG A 396 -17.10 23.51 -23.33
N THR A 397 -15.95 23.62 -24.00
CA THR A 397 -15.84 23.23 -25.41
C THR A 397 -15.19 21.86 -25.55
N VAL A 398 -15.89 20.99 -26.27
CA VAL A 398 -15.50 19.62 -26.56
C VAL A 398 -15.22 19.52 -28.05
N ARG A 399 -14.13 18.85 -28.42
CA ARG A 399 -13.84 18.51 -29.80
C ARG A 399 -14.25 17.06 -30.09
N PHE A 400 -14.87 16.85 -31.24
CA PHE A 400 -15.34 15.55 -31.70
C PHE A 400 -14.55 15.15 -32.95
N VAL A 401 -14.16 13.88 -33.01
CA VAL A 401 -13.46 13.28 -34.14
C VAL A 401 -14.28 12.11 -34.66
N ILE A 402 -14.61 12.13 -35.95
CA ILE A 402 -15.34 11.08 -36.68
C ILE A 402 -14.58 10.77 -37.98
N GLY A 403 -14.01 9.58 -38.08
CA GLY A 403 -13.07 9.19 -39.14
C GLY A 403 -11.85 10.12 -39.16
N ASN A 404 -11.60 10.72 -40.33
CA ASN A 404 -10.55 11.72 -40.52
C ASN A 404 -11.03 13.16 -40.22
N ASN A 405 -12.29 13.34 -39.84
CA ASN A 405 -12.87 14.65 -39.57
C ASN A 405 -12.75 15.00 -38.08
N SER A 406 -11.97 16.02 -37.76
CA SER A 406 -11.75 16.53 -36.38
C SER A 406 -12.18 17.98 -36.19
N THR A 407 -12.95 18.56 -37.13
CA THR A 407 -13.28 19.99 -37.14
C THR A 407 -14.49 20.34 -36.28
N HIS A 408 -15.21 19.33 -35.78
CA HIS A 408 -16.45 19.55 -35.06
C HIS A 408 -16.21 19.82 -33.58
N THR A 409 -16.90 20.84 -33.08
CA THR A 409 -16.90 21.19 -31.66
C THR A 409 -18.33 21.29 -31.15
N GLY A 410 -18.49 21.09 -29.85
CA GLY A 410 -19.75 21.28 -29.16
C GLY A 410 -19.55 21.93 -27.81
N ASN A 411 -20.60 22.57 -27.31
CA ASN A 411 -20.58 23.23 -26.02
C ASN A 411 -21.37 22.41 -25.00
N ILE A 412 -20.78 22.20 -23.83
CA ILE A 412 -21.40 21.54 -22.70
C ILE A 412 -22.57 22.40 -22.21
N VAL A 413 -23.77 21.83 -22.26
CA VAL A 413 -25.03 22.47 -21.85
C VAL A 413 -25.60 21.91 -20.56
N ASP A 414 -25.26 20.67 -20.23
CA ASP A 414 -25.69 20.01 -19.00
C ASP A 414 -24.65 18.98 -18.60
N TYR A 415 -24.43 18.82 -17.32
CA TYR A 415 -23.56 17.80 -16.78
C TYR A 415 -23.98 17.47 -15.36
N LYS A 416 -23.79 16.21 -14.98
CA LYS A 416 -24.03 15.74 -13.64
C LYS A 416 -22.88 14.82 -13.25
N PHE A 417 -22.22 15.20 -12.18
CA PHE A 417 -21.31 14.32 -11.48
C PHE A 417 -22.08 13.64 -10.35
N GLY A 418 -21.80 12.36 -10.08
CA GLY A 418 -22.57 11.55 -9.14
C GLY A 418 -22.84 12.24 -7.79
N ASN A 419 -23.95 11.93 -7.13
CA ASN A 419 -24.21 12.44 -5.77
C ASN A 419 -23.12 11.91 -4.81
N HIS A 420 -22.79 12.64 -3.73
CA HIS A 420 -21.78 12.25 -2.73
C HIS A 420 -22.01 10.87 -2.08
N GLU A 421 -23.18 10.25 -2.30
CA GLU A 421 -23.52 8.91 -1.84
C GLU A 421 -23.29 7.79 -2.88
N GLY A 422 -22.89 8.11 -4.11
CA GLY A 422 -22.53 7.09 -5.13
C GLY A 422 -23.68 6.60 -5.97
N TYR A 423 -24.74 7.39 -5.94
CA TYR A 423 -25.93 7.22 -6.74
C TYR A 423 -26.03 8.44 -7.65
N GLY A 424 -25.32 8.38 -8.78
CA GLY A 424 -25.55 9.30 -9.87
C GLY A 424 -24.78 8.87 -11.11
N ILE A 425 -25.45 8.98 -12.25
CA ILE A 425 -24.85 8.74 -13.56
C ILE A 425 -23.86 9.88 -13.80
N ASP A 426 -22.59 9.54 -14.00
CA ASP A 426 -21.62 10.47 -14.56
C ASP A 426 -22.04 10.72 -16.01
N TYR A 427 -22.60 11.90 -16.31
CA TYR A 427 -22.91 12.27 -17.68
C TYR A 427 -22.64 13.74 -17.94
N CYS A 428 -22.37 14.01 -19.21
CA CYS A 428 -22.19 15.34 -19.73
C CYS A 428 -22.78 15.38 -21.14
N LEU A 429 -23.47 16.48 -21.40
CA LEU A 429 -24.27 16.71 -22.57
C LEU A 429 -23.76 17.94 -23.31
N CYS A 430 -23.45 17.76 -24.59
CA CYS A 430 -22.96 18.80 -25.48
C CYS A 430 -23.96 19.06 -26.59
N THR A 431 -24.20 20.33 -26.94
CA THR A 431 -24.90 20.65 -28.20
C THR A 431 -23.95 20.48 -29.38
N VAL A 432 -24.43 19.82 -30.43
CA VAL A 432 -23.67 19.59 -31.67
C VAL A 432 -24.48 20.07 -32.89
N ASN A 433 -23.81 20.27 -34.01
CA ASN A 433 -24.48 20.61 -35.27
C ASN A 433 -25.10 19.35 -35.91
N LYS A 434 -26.01 19.56 -36.86
CA LYS A 434 -26.63 18.47 -37.63
C LYS A 434 -25.59 17.66 -38.41
N GLU A 435 -24.55 18.33 -38.91
CA GLU A 435 -23.50 17.68 -39.70
C GLU A 435 -22.73 16.61 -38.91
N LEU A 436 -22.30 16.89 -37.67
CA LEU A 436 -21.69 15.88 -36.80
C LEU A 436 -22.66 14.73 -36.52
N PHE A 437 -23.93 15.03 -36.24
CA PHE A 437 -24.96 14.03 -36.00
C PHE A 437 -25.09 13.08 -37.20
N ASP A 438 -25.25 13.64 -38.41
CA ASP A 438 -25.38 12.87 -39.65
C ASP A 438 -24.09 12.09 -39.95
N LEU A 439 -22.90 12.69 -39.74
CA LEU A 439 -21.60 12.02 -39.88
C LEU A 439 -21.46 10.86 -38.90
N PHE A 440 -21.87 11.03 -37.64
CA PHE A 440 -21.82 9.98 -36.65
C PHE A 440 -22.74 8.82 -37.03
N LEU A 441 -23.97 9.09 -37.46
CA LEU A 441 -24.91 8.05 -37.90
C LEU A 441 -24.43 7.34 -39.18
N ASN A 442 -23.80 8.05 -40.11
CA ASN A 442 -23.22 7.43 -41.31
C ASN A 442 -22.01 6.55 -40.97
N GLN A 443 -21.23 6.93 -39.96
CA GLN A 443 -20.03 6.20 -39.54
C GLN A 443 -20.35 5.01 -38.62
N VAL A 444 -21.33 5.18 -37.74
CA VAL A 444 -21.97 4.11 -36.96
C VAL A 444 -23.03 3.48 -37.85
N ASP A 445 -22.55 2.74 -38.85
CA ASP A 445 -23.35 2.07 -39.87
C ASP A 445 -24.40 1.16 -39.19
N MET A 446 -25.63 1.68 -39.11
CA MET A 446 -26.78 0.98 -38.51
C MET A 446 -27.11 -0.30 -39.27
N GLU A 447 -26.88 -0.36 -40.58
CA GLU A 447 -27.08 -1.58 -41.37
C GLU A 447 -26.06 -2.65 -40.97
N ARG A 448 -24.81 -2.26 -40.75
CA ARG A 448 -23.83 -3.21 -40.19
C ARG A 448 -24.17 -3.57 -38.74
N LEU A 449 -24.82 -2.72 -37.94
CA LEU A 449 -25.32 -3.11 -36.60
C LEU A 449 -26.39 -4.23 -36.69
N VAL A 450 -27.12 -4.32 -37.81
CA VAL A 450 -28.05 -5.43 -38.09
C VAL A 450 -27.32 -6.76 -38.31
N ASP A 451 -26.09 -6.74 -38.83
CA ASP A 451 -25.24 -7.94 -39.03
C ASP A 451 -24.59 -8.46 -37.73
N ILE A 452 -24.83 -7.81 -36.59
CA ILE A 452 -24.44 -8.36 -35.29
C ILE A 452 -25.24 -9.64 -35.08
N ASP A 453 -24.57 -10.78 -34.98
CA ASP A 453 -25.21 -12.04 -34.57
C ASP A 453 -25.43 -12.05 -33.03
N LEU A 454 -26.13 -13.06 -32.51
CA LEU A 454 -26.40 -13.17 -31.07
C LEU A 454 -25.14 -13.31 -30.19
N TYR A 455 -23.98 -13.59 -30.78
CA TYR A 455 -22.71 -13.85 -30.10
C TYR A 455 -21.68 -12.73 -30.30
N THR A 456 -21.99 -11.73 -31.12
CA THR A 456 -21.11 -10.59 -31.39
C THR A 456 -21.67 -9.33 -30.77
N MET A 457 -20.78 -8.37 -30.54
CA MET A 457 -21.14 -7.03 -30.12
C MET A 457 -20.22 -6.03 -30.82
N ARG A 458 -20.67 -4.79 -30.91
CA ARG A 458 -19.86 -3.70 -31.42
C ARG A 458 -19.68 -2.60 -30.40
N MET A 459 -18.43 -2.24 -30.19
CA MET A 459 -18.04 -1.24 -29.22
C MET A 459 -17.58 0.02 -29.93
N PHE A 460 -18.17 1.15 -29.55
CA PHE A 460 -17.78 2.48 -30.00
C PHE A 460 -17.24 3.23 -28.77
N GLY A 461 -15.98 3.67 -28.88
CA GLY A 461 -15.10 4.03 -27.75
C GLY A 461 -13.86 4.82 -28.19
N ALA A 462 -12.89 4.95 -27.28
CA ALA A 462 -11.54 5.45 -27.59
C ALA A 462 -10.78 4.57 -28.62
N THR A 463 -11.36 3.42 -29.00
CA THR A 463 -11.09 2.64 -30.21
C THR A 463 -12.41 2.00 -30.67
N THR A 464 -12.69 1.95 -31.98
CA THR A 464 -13.80 1.15 -32.50
C THR A 464 -13.35 -0.29 -32.61
N LYS A 465 -14.00 -1.21 -31.90
CA LYS A 465 -13.61 -2.62 -31.89
C LYS A 465 -14.79 -3.54 -32.22
N TYR A 466 -14.48 -4.56 -33.01
CA TYR A 466 -15.36 -5.70 -33.24
C TYR A 466 -15.04 -6.74 -32.18
N VAL A 467 -16.03 -7.09 -31.36
CA VAL A 467 -15.83 -8.02 -30.25
C VAL A 467 -16.71 -9.24 -30.45
N ASN A 468 -16.08 -10.37 -30.75
CA ASN A 468 -16.75 -11.66 -30.68
C ASN A 468 -16.78 -12.09 -29.22
N PHE A 469 -17.96 -12.43 -28.72
CA PHE A 469 -18.13 -12.95 -27.37
C PHE A 469 -18.50 -14.43 -27.41
N HIS A 470 -17.98 -15.17 -26.44
CA HIS A 470 -18.50 -16.50 -26.14
C HIS A 470 -19.96 -16.40 -25.64
N SER A 471 -20.70 -17.51 -25.74
CA SER A 471 -22.09 -17.67 -25.28
C SER A 471 -22.33 -17.40 -23.79
N TYR A 472 -21.29 -17.11 -23.00
CA TYR A 472 -21.39 -16.80 -21.57
C TYR A 472 -21.72 -15.32 -21.34
N ARG A 473 -23.02 -15.01 -21.33
CA ARG A 473 -23.57 -13.74 -20.83
C ARG A 473 -24.39 -14.04 -19.59
N ASN A 474 -23.78 -13.88 -18.41
CA ASN A 474 -24.48 -14.08 -17.16
C ASN A 474 -24.71 -12.73 -16.48
N LEU A 475 -25.95 -12.50 -16.07
CA LEU A 475 -26.25 -11.43 -15.14
C LEU A 475 -25.52 -11.76 -13.83
N THR A 476 -24.65 -10.85 -13.39
CA THR A 476 -23.92 -10.99 -12.14
C THR A 476 -24.22 -9.81 -11.24
N SER A 477 -24.26 -10.05 -9.94
CA SER A 477 -24.28 -9.00 -8.93
C SER A 477 -22.83 -8.65 -8.57
N CYS A 478 -22.40 -7.45 -8.95
CA CYS A 478 -21.10 -6.93 -8.59
C CYS A 478 -21.24 -5.97 -7.40
N LYS A 479 -20.42 -6.15 -6.36
CA LYS A 479 -20.32 -5.20 -5.26
C LYS A 479 -19.16 -4.26 -5.55
N VAL A 480 -19.49 -3.01 -5.83
CA VAL A 480 -18.47 -2.00 -6.16
C VAL A 480 -18.20 -1.13 -4.94
N GLU A 481 -16.93 -1.04 -4.59
CA GLU A 481 -16.40 -0.25 -3.47
C GLU A 481 -15.45 0.80 -4.06
N TYR A 482 -15.91 2.05 -4.17
CA TYR A 482 -15.06 3.17 -4.59
C TYR A 482 -14.52 3.89 -3.36
N SER A 483 -13.28 4.36 -3.44
CA SER A 483 -12.70 5.29 -2.45
C SER A 483 -13.52 6.59 -2.44
N GLY A 484 -14.49 6.68 -1.53
CA GLY A 484 -15.40 7.83 -1.43
C GLY A 484 -16.82 7.46 -1.01
N PHE A 485 -17.27 6.23 -1.25
CA PHE A 485 -18.59 5.76 -0.80
C PHE A 485 -18.50 4.98 0.50
N ARG A 486 -19.26 5.39 1.51
CA ARG A 486 -19.31 4.72 2.82
C ARG A 486 -20.11 3.41 2.82
N GLN A 487 -20.86 3.13 1.76
CA GLN A 487 -21.72 1.94 1.65
C GLN A 487 -21.37 1.14 0.39
N LYS A 488 -21.24 -0.17 0.55
CA LYS A 488 -21.02 -1.11 -0.57
C LYS A 488 -22.28 -1.18 -1.40
N LYS A 489 -22.17 -0.93 -2.70
CA LYS A 489 -23.32 -0.94 -3.61
C LYS A 489 -23.29 -2.20 -4.46
N GLU A 490 -24.40 -2.91 -4.46
CA GLU A 490 -24.62 -4.06 -5.34
C GLU A 490 -25.26 -3.58 -6.64
N LEU A 491 -24.62 -3.92 -7.76
CA LEU A 491 -25.03 -3.58 -9.11
C LEU A 491 -25.25 -4.87 -9.89
N TYR A 492 -26.36 -4.95 -10.62
CA TYR A 492 -26.59 -6.05 -11.56
C TYR A 492 -25.96 -5.67 -12.90
N LEU A 493 -24.86 -6.34 -13.25
CA LEU A 493 -24.08 -6.09 -14.45
C LEU A 493 -24.04 -7.35 -15.31
N PHE A 494 -23.95 -7.20 -16.63
CA PHE A 494 -23.58 -8.33 -17.47
C PHE A 494 -22.07 -8.55 -17.38
N LYS A 495 -21.66 -9.74 -16.94
CA LYS A 495 -20.26 -10.18 -17.04
C LYS A 495 -20.04 -10.73 -18.44
N ILE A 496 -19.06 -10.17 -19.14
CA ILE A 496 -18.74 -10.51 -20.52
C ILE A 496 -17.27 -10.94 -20.60
N GLY A 497 -16.97 -12.11 -21.19
CA GLY A 497 -15.59 -12.59 -21.34
C GLY A 497 -14.81 -11.77 -22.37
N THR A 498 -13.64 -11.24 -22.00
CA THR A 498 -12.86 -10.34 -22.89
C THR A 498 -11.78 -11.04 -23.71
N SER A 499 -11.58 -12.34 -23.48
CA SER A 499 -10.49 -13.12 -24.07
C SER A 499 -10.94 -14.54 -24.44
N SER A 500 -10.70 -14.91 -25.70
CA SER A 500 -10.44 -16.30 -26.09
C SER A 500 -8.91 -16.49 -26.22
N PRO A 501 -8.35 -17.71 -26.15
CA PRO A 501 -6.93 -17.93 -26.41
C PRO A 501 -6.53 -17.28 -27.75
N GLY A 502 -5.68 -16.26 -27.69
CA GLY A 502 -5.14 -15.55 -28.85
C GLY A 502 -5.82 -14.23 -29.26
N ILE A 503 -6.88 -13.77 -28.60
CA ILE A 503 -7.57 -12.53 -28.99
C ILE A 503 -7.91 -11.68 -27.75
N GLN A 504 -7.28 -10.51 -27.59
CA GLN A 504 -7.61 -9.51 -26.55
C GLN A 504 -8.38 -8.34 -27.16
N ASN A 505 -9.68 -8.27 -26.90
CA ASN A 505 -10.57 -7.31 -27.60
C ASN A 505 -10.97 -6.08 -26.79
N ILE A 506 -10.73 -6.03 -25.47
CA ILE A 506 -11.15 -4.91 -24.62
C ILE A 506 -9.99 -4.54 -23.70
N ASN A 507 -9.65 -3.25 -23.57
CA ASN A 507 -8.59 -2.69 -22.74
C ASN A 507 -9.14 -1.69 -21.71
N SER A 508 -8.32 -1.24 -20.76
CA SER A 508 -8.77 -0.33 -19.68
C SER A 508 -9.31 1.01 -20.21
N GLY A 509 -8.79 1.48 -21.34
CA GLY A 509 -9.24 2.70 -22.02
C GLY A 509 -10.61 2.58 -22.71
N ASP A 510 -11.18 1.37 -22.78
CA ASP A 510 -12.52 1.16 -23.32
C ASP A 510 -13.62 1.35 -22.26
N SER A 511 -13.27 1.61 -21.01
CA SER A 511 -14.25 1.94 -19.96
C SER A 511 -15.05 3.17 -20.36
N GLY A 512 -16.38 3.11 -20.26
CA GLY A 512 -17.31 4.12 -20.76
C GLY A 512 -17.74 3.96 -22.23
N SER A 513 -17.19 2.98 -22.96
CA SER A 513 -17.60 2.70 -24.33
C SER A 513 -19.05 2.23 -24.41
N THR A 514 -19.77 2.70 -25.43
CA THR A 514 -21.11 2.21 -25.74
C THR A 514 -21.01 0.92 -26.54
N ILE A 515 -21.72 -0.09 -26.09
CA ILE A 515 -21.77 -1.41 -26.68
C ILE A 515 -23.16 -1.63 -27.27
N TYR A 516 -23.21 -2.07 -28.53
CA TYR A 516 -24.43 -2.51 -29.21
C TYR A 516 -24.41 -4.03 -29.32
N TYR A 517 -25.52 -4.67 -28.97
CA TYR A 517 -25.63 -6.13 -28.93
C TYR A 517 -27.05 -6.60 -29.20
N LYS A 518 -27.22 -7.84 -29.67
CA LYS A 518 -28.55 -8.45 -29.81
C LYS A 518 -28.90 -9.33 -28.61
N ILE A 519 -30.18 -9.31 -28.23
CA ILE A 519 -30.79 -10.29 -27.32
C ILE A 519 -31.99 -10.95 -28.00
N LYS A 520 -32.29 -12.19 -27.62
CA LYS A 520 -33.58 -12.82 -27.92
C LYS A 520 -34.58 -12.45 -26.84
N THR A 521 -35.69 -11.86 -27.25
CA THR A 521 -36.86 -11.63 -26.38
C THR A 521 -37.55 -12.97 -26.05
N PRO A 522 -38.43 -13.03 -25.03
CA PRO A 522 -39.22 -14.21 -24.71
C PRO A 522 -40.01 -14.78 -25.90
N ASP A 523 -40.42 -13.89 -26.83
CA ASP A 523 -41.14 -14.24 -28.07
C ASP A 523 -40.19 -14.72 -29.19
N ASN A 524 -38.90 -14.96 -28.88
CA ASN A 524 -37.86 -15.38 -29.82
C ASN A 524 -37.54 -14.37 -30.94
N ASN A 525 -38.00 -13.12 -30.81
CA ASN A 525 -37.59 -12.01 -31.68
C ASN A 525 -36.23 -11.46 -31.25
N GLU A 526 -35.37 -11.14 -32.22
CA GLU A 526 -34.09 -10.47 -31.96
C GLU A 526 -34.30 -8.97 -31.77
N GLN A 527 -33.75 -8.41 -30.70
CA GLN A 527 -33.77 -6.97 -30.42
C GLN A 527 -32.34 -6.45 -30.25
N ILE A 528 -32.03 -5.31 -30.88
CA ILE A 528 -30.77 -4.58 -30.65
C ILE A 528 -30.92 -3.78 -29.35
N CYS A 529 -29.97 -3.97 -28.45
CA CYS A 529 -29.86 -3.29 -27.17
C CYS A 529 -28.55 -2.50 -27.09
N THR A 530 -28.53 -1.51 -26.20
CA THR A 530 -27.33 -0.74 -25.87
C THR A 530 -26.89 -0.99 -24.43
N GLY A 531 -25.59 -0.87 -24.20
CA GLY A 531 -25.00 -0.95 -22.88
C GLY A 531 -23.75 -0.11 -22.75
N ILE A 532 -23.30 0.10 -21.52
CA ILE A 532 -22.09 0.88 -21.23
C ILE A 532 -21.08 -0.02 -20.51
N LEU A 533 -19.85 -0.07 -21.02
CA LEU A 533 -18.76 -0.77 -20.36
C LEU A 533 -18.31 -0.02 -19.11
N VAL A 534 -18.23 -0.69 -17.96
CA VAL A 534 -17.99 -0.06 -16.66
C VAL A 534 -16.59 -0.32 -16.14
N ALA A 535 -16.14 -1.56 -16.27
CA ALA A 535 -14.88 -2.02 -15.71
C ALA A 535 -14.38 -3.22 -16.48
N LYS A 536 -13.06 -3.41 -16.48
CA LYS A 536 -12.37 -4.52 -17.14
C LYS A 536 -11.35 -5.16 -16.18
N SER A 537 -11.28 -6.47 -16.23
CA SER A 537 -10.20 -7.34 -15.73
C SER A 537 -9.53 -8.01 -16.93
N ASP A 538 -8.41 -8.69 -16.77
CA ASP A 538 -7.73 -9.32 -17.91
C ASP A 538 -8.61 -10.31 -18.68
N ASN A 539 -9.57 -10.95 -17.99
CA ASN A 539 -10.41 -12.03 -18.54
C ASN A 539 -11.88 -11.64 -18.78
N TYR A 540 -12.35 -10.55 -18.17
CA TYR A 540 -13.76 -10.13 -18.23
C TYR A 540 -13.94 -8.63 -18.24
N ALA A 541 -15.05 -8.16 -18.81
CA ALA A 541 -15.55 -6.82 -18.66
C ALA A 541 -16.99 -6.84 -18.15
N TYR A 542 -17.40 -5.75 -17.51
CA TYR A 542 -18.72 -5.59 -16.92
C TYR A 542 -19.48 -4.49 -17.65
N MET A 543 -20.75 -4.74 -17.97
CA MET A 543 -21.59 -3.84 -18.75
C MET A 543 -22.91 -3.52 -18.03
N PHE A 544 -23.29 -2.24 -18.02
CA PHE A 544 -24.65 -1.80 -17.70
C PHE A 544 -25.56 -1.96 -18.92
N ILE A 545 -26.81 -2.36 -18.69
CA ILE A 545 -27.87 -2.29 -19.69
C ILE A 545 -28.44 -0.87 -19.65
N GLU A 546 -28.47 -0.18 -20.79
CA GLU A 546 -29.37 0.97 -20.96
C GLU A 546 -30.70 0.39 -21.44
N TYR A 547 -31.73 0.43 -20.57
CA TYR A 547 -33.10 0.04 -20.90
C TYR A 547 -33.82 1.13 -21.69
#